data_AF-A0A2E8YFF3-F1
#
_entry.id   AF-A0A2E8YFF3-F1
#
_cell.length_a   1.000
_cell.length_b   1.000
_cell.length_c   1.000
_cell.angle_alpha   90.00
_cell.angle_beta   90.00
_cell.angle_gamma   90.00
#
_symmetry.space_group_name_H-M   'P 1'
#
loop_
_entity.id
_entity.type
_entity.pdbx_description
1 polymer ?
#
loop_
_entity_poly.entity_id
_entity_poly.type
_entity_poly.pdbx_seq_one_letter_code
_entity_poly.pdbx_strand_id
1 'polypeptide(L)'
;MDSTLPPVAQPAWAAYQAMDVSKQRHFSYLEALEAKYEAGGYRTREEIDKLETLLSTHNDNVKAFKAAVQALAKSDLESQKKLIEHITLWNSSTNADQA
;
A
#
# COMPACT_ATOMS: atom_id res chain seq x y z
N MET A 1 21.84 -12.20 -5.24
CA MET A 1 20.83 -12.65 -4.25
C MET A 1 19.76 -13.38 -5.03
N ASP A 2 19.38 -14.58 -4.63
CA ASP A 2 18.24 -15.29 -5.23
C ASP A 2 16.96 -14.50 -4.91
N SER A 3 16.52 -13.68 -5.86
CA SER A 3 15.43 -12.70 -5.71
C SER A 3 14.03 -13.32 -5.74
N THR A 4 13.90 -14.59 -5.37
CA THR A 4 12.62 -15.29 -5.42
C THR A 4 12.00 -15.34 -4.04
N LEU A 5 10.88 -14.64 -3.88
CA LEU A 5 10.09 -14.63 -2.67
C LEU A 5 9.52 -16.05 -2.42
N PRO A 6 9.70 -16.64 -1.21
CA PRO A 6 9.19 -17.98 -0.93
C PRO A 6 7.68 -18.08 -1.18
N PRO A 7 7.15 -19.22 -1.69
CA PRO A 7 5.72 -19.38 -1.94
C PRO A 7 4.84 -19.09 -0.72
N VAL A 8 5.31 -19.43 0.48
CA VAL A 8 4.60 -19.18 1.74
C VAL A 8 4.45 -17.68 2.06
N ALA A 9 5.32 -16.82 1.51
CA ALA A 9 5.26 -15.38 1.70
C ALA A 9 4.38 -14.65 0.67
N GLN A 10 3.92 -15.35 -0.38
CA GLN A 10 3.09 -14.76 -1.46
C GLN A 10 1.78 -14.13 -0.96
N PRO A 11 1.03 -14.72 -0.02
CA PRO A 11 -0.19 -14.08 0.50
C PRO A 11 0.09 -12.74 1.18
N ALA A 12 1.19 -12.65 1.95
CA ALA A 12 1.58 -11.42 2.61
C ALA A 12 2.12 -10.38 1.61
N TRP A 13 2.81 -10.82 0.56
CA TRP A 13 3.21 -9.96 -0.56
C TRP A 13 2.00 -9.38 -1.32
N ALA A 14 1.00 -10.20 -1.66
CA ALA A 14 -0.22 -9.72 -2.30
C ALA A 14 -0.97 -8.70 -1.43
N ALA A 15 -1.04 -8.94 -0.11
CA ALA A 15 -1.64 -7.99 0.83
C ALA A 15 -0.86 -6.67 0.90
N TYR A 16 0.48 -6.72 0.81
CA TYR A 16 1.32 -5.53 0.71
C TYR A 16 1.01 -4.74 -0.57
N GLN A 17 0.96 -5.41 -1.72
CA GLN A 17 0.65 -4.76 -3.00
C GLN A 17 -0.72 -4.09 -2.98
N ALA A 18 -1.73 -4.75 -2.40
CA ALA A 18 -3.07 -4.16 -2.26
C ALA A 18 -3.05 -2.91 -1.36
N MET A 19 -2.31 -2.97 -0.24
CA MET A 19 -2.09 -1.82 0.64
C MET A 19 -1.43 -0.66 -0.11
N ASP A 20 -0.37 -0.93 -0.86
CA ASP A 20 0.36 0.10 -1.59
C ASP A 20 -0.49 0.73 -2.70
N VAL A 21 -1.19 -0.08 -3.50
CA VAL A 21 -2.13 0.43 -4.53
C VAL A 21 -3.23 1.29 -3.90
N SER A 22 -3.79 0.88 -2.76
CA SER A 22 -4.81 1.69 -2.08
C SER A 22 -4.26 3.01 -1.53
N LYS A 23 -3.01 3.02 -1.05
CA LYS A 23 -2.30 4.24 -0.64
C LYS A 23 -2.15 5.19 -1.83
N GLN A 24 -1.63 4.70 -2.95
CA GLN A 24 -1.45 5.49 -4.17
C GLN A 24 -2.78 6.10 -4.64
N ARG A 25 -3.86 5.30 -4.70
CA ARG A 25 -5.19 5.80 -5.09
C ARG A 25 -5.70 6.91 -4.18
N HIS A 26 -5.50 6.79 -2.86
CA HIS A 26 -5.89 7.83 -1.92
C HIS A 26 -5.09 9.12 -2.15
N PHE A 27 -3.75 9.02 -2.25
CA PHE A 27 -2.90 10.20 -2.47
C PHE A 27 -3.14 10.87 -3.82
N SER A 28 -3.20 10.12 -4.92
CA SER A 28 -3.50 10.72 -6.23
C SER A 28 -4.86 11.41 -6.27
N TYR A 29 -5.85 10.87 -5.54
CA TYR A 29 -7.15 11.55 -5.44
C TYR A 29 -7.07 12.82 -4.58
N LEU A 30 -6.30 12.80 -3.51
CA LEU A 30 -6.05 13.99 -2.68
C LEU A 30 -5.34 15.09 -3.48
N GLU A 31 -4.31 14.74 -4.26
CA GLU A 31 -3.59 15.66 -5.16
C GLU A 31 -4.53 16.27 -6.22
N ALA A 32 -5.42 15.48 -6.81
CA ALA A 32 -6.42 15.99 -7.75
C ALA A 32 -7.38 17.00 -7.10
N LEU A 33 -7.80 16.75 -5.85
CA LEU A 33 -8.65 17.67 -5.09
C LEU A 33 -7.90 18.94 -4.66
N GLU A 34 -6.60 18.83 -4.38
CA GLU A 34 -5.74 19.98 -4.11
C GLU A 34 -5.55 20.85 -5.35
N ALA A 35 -5.24 20.25 -6.51
CA ALA A 35 -5.17 20.97 -7.79
C ALA A 35 -6.49 21.69 -8.13
N LYS A 36 -7.64 21.05 -7.87
CA LYS A 36 -8.97 21.68 -8.02
C LYS A 36 -9.14 22.88 -7.09
N TYR A 37 -8.70 22.76 -5.85
CA TYR A 37 -8.79 23.83 -4.86
C TYR A 37 -7.91 25.03 -5.25
N GLU A 38 -6.67 24.79 -5.68
CA GLU A 38 -5.75 25.84 -6.16
C GLU A 38 -6.28 26.54 -7.42
N ALA A 39 -7.10 25.87 -8.23
CA ALA A 39 -7.81 26.47 -9.35
C ALA A 39 -9.05 27.30 -8.94
N GLY A 40 -9.29 27.51 -7.64
CA GLY A 40 -10.44 28.24 -7.10
C GLY A 40 -11.72 27.41 -6.95
N GLY A 41 -11.64 26.09 -7.12
CA GLY A 41 -12.74 25.18 -6.90
C GLY A 41 -12.94 24.79 -5.44
N TYR A 42 -14.08 24.18 -5.14
CA TYR A 42 -14.37 23.62 -3.81
C TYR A 42 -14.63 22.12 -3.92
N ARG A 43 -14.35 21.39 -2.83
CA ARG A 43 -14.67 19.96 -2.72
C ARG A 43 -16.19 19.79 -2.61
N THR A 44 -16.76 18.88 -3.39
CA THR A 44 -18.16 18.49 -3.26
C THR A 44 -18.32 17.46 -2.14
N ARG A 45 -19.57 17.24 -1.69
CA ARG A 45 -19.86 16.19 -0.71
C ARG A 45 -19.45 14.82 -1.23
N GLU A 46 -19.75 14.52 -2.49
CA GLU A 46 -19.39 13.26 -3.15
C GLU A 46 -17.87 13.03 -3.18
N GLU A 47 -17.09 14.10 -3.40
CA GLU A 47 -15.63 14.03 -3.38
C GLU A 47 -15.08 13.74 -1.98
N ILE A 48 -15.70 14.32 -0.94
CA ILE A 48 -15.36 14.04 0.46
C ILE A 48 -15.69 12.58 0.81
N ASP A 49 -16.91 12.12 0.48
CA ASP A 49 -17.35 10.75 0.75
C ASP A 49 -16.46 9.71 0.02
N LYS A 50 -16.01 10.04 -1.20
CA LYS A 50 -15.06 9.21 -1.94
C LYS A 50 -13.69 9.17 -1.27
N LEU A 51 -13.18 10.30 -0.77
CA LEU A 51 -11.90 10.35 -0.05
C LEU A 51 -11.97 9.48 1.23
N GLU A 52 -13.05 9.59 1.99
CA GLU A 52 -13.30 8.76 3.18
C GLU A 52 -13.36 7.26 2.83
N THR A 53 -14.02 6.91 1.73
CA THR A 53 -14.11 5.52 1.24
C THR A 53 -12.73 4.96 0.87
N LEU A 54 -11.90 5.76 0.19
CA LEU A 54 -10.53 5.37 -0.17
C LEU A 54 -9.66 5.18 1.08
N LEU A 55 -9.79 6.06 2.06
CA LEU A 55 -9.07 5.94 3.34
C LEU A 55 -9.50 4.70 4.12
N SER A 56 -10.81 4.43 4.19
CA SER A 56 -11.34 3.21 4.83
C SER A 56 -10.80 1.95 4.15
N THR A 57 -10.79 1.92 2.82
CA THR A 57 -10.22 0.81 2.04
C THR A 57 -8.74 0.60 2.35
N HIS A 58 -7.97 1.70 2.43
CA HIS A 58 -6.56 1.62 2.81
C HIS A 58 -6.37 1.06 4.22
N ASN A 59 -7.18 1.51 5.19
CA ASN A 59 -7.14 0.99 6.56
C ASN A 59 -7.40 -0.52 6.61
N ASP A 60 -8.34 -1.03 5.83
CA ASP A 60 -8.63 -2.46 5.78
C ASP A 60 -7.48 -3.25 5.13
N ASN A 61 -6.85 -2.71 4.09
CA ASN A 61 -5.65 -3.31 3.50
C ASN A 61 -4.45 -3.31 4.47
N VAL A 62 -4.27 -2.25 5.27
CA VAL A 62 -3.24 -2.22 6.34
C VAL A 62 -3.48 -3.32 7.37
N LYS A 63 -4.74 -3.51 7.81
CA LYS A 63 -5.10 -4.60 8.73
C LYS A 63 -4.84 -5.96 8.11
N ALA A 64 -5.22 -6.16 6.84
CA ALA A 64 -5.02 -7.42 6.12
C ALA A 64 -3.52 -7.74 5.96
N PHE A 65 -2.70 -6.77 5.55
CA PHE A 65 -1.26 -6.93 5.46
C PHE A 65 -0.64 -7.25 6.82
N LYS A 66 -1.02 -6.52 7.88
CA LYS A 66 -0.55 -6.80 9.25
C LYS A 66 -0.89 -8.23 9.68
N ALA A 67 -2.12 -8.68 9.43
CA ALA A 67 -2.55 -10.04 9.75
C ALA A 67 -1.75 -11.09 8.97
N ALA A 68 -1.52 -10.87 7.67
CA ALA A 68 -0.76 -11.79 6.83
C ALA A 68 0.72 -11.90 7.25
N VAL A 69 1.37 -10.77 7.58
CA VAL A 69 2.76 -10.78 8.09
C VAL A 69 2.83 -11.47 9.46
N GLN A 70 1.86 -11.23 10.35
CA GLN A 70 1.81 -11.91 11.64
C GLN A 70 1.59 -13.42 11.51
N ALA A 71 0.75 -13.86 10.57
CA ALA A 71 0.55 -15.27 10.28
C ALA A 71 1.84 -15.90 9.74
N LEU A 72 2.51 -15.23 8.79
CA LEU A 72 3.78 -15.67 8.23
C LEU A 72 4.87 -15.77 9.31
N ALA A 73 4.99 -14.79 10.20
CA ALA A 73 5.96 -14.78 11.29
C ALA A 73 5.80 -15.98 12.24
N LYS A 74 4.54 -16.41 12.46
CA LYS A 74 4.24 -17.57 13.30
C LYS A 74 4.59 -18.90 12.63
N SER A 75 4.49 -18.97 11.30
CA SER A 75 4.76 -20.21 10.55
C SER A 75 6.21 -20.34 10.08
N ASP A 76 6.83 -19.23 9.68
CA ASP A 76 8.17 -19.18 9.09
C ASP A 76 8.78 -17.78 9.20
N LEU A 77 9.62 -17.60 10.22
CA LEU A 77 10.33 -16.35 10.48
C LEU A 77 11.31 -15.98 9.36
N GLU A 78 11.91 -16.97 8.69
CA GLU A 78 12.91 -16.70 7.66
C GLU A 78 12.25 -16.19 6.37
N SER A 79 11.11 -16.78 6.00
CA SER A 79 10.28 -16.26 4.91
C SER A 79 9.72 -14.88 5.22
N GLN A 80 9.41 -14.58 6.48
CA GLN A 80 9.03 -13.22 6.91
C GLN A 80 10.17 -12.22 6.65
N LYS A 81 11.41 -12.53 7.05
CA LYS A 81 12.56 -11.63 6.80
C LYS A 81 12.75 -11.37 5.31
N LYS A 82 12.72 -12.42 4.48
CA LYS A 82 12.84 -12.29 3.02
C LYS A 82 11.74 -11.41 2.42
N LEU A 83 10.52 -11.50 2.93
CA LEU A 83 9.42 -10.62 2.54
C LEU A 83 9.74 -9.15 2.87
N ILE A 84 10.22 -8.86 4.09
CA ILE A 84 10.53 -7.49 4.51
C ILE A 84 11.70 -6.92 3.70
N GLU A 85 12.74 -7.71 3.43
CA GLU A 85 13.85 -7.34 2.55
C GLU A 85 13.35 -7.03 1.14
N HIS A 86 12.49 -7.89 0.58
CA HIS A 86 11.90 -7.68 -0.74
C HIS A 86 11.06 -6.40 -0.81
N ILE A 87 10.20 -6.14 0.18
CA ILE A 87 9.40 -4.92 0.27
C ILE A 87 10.32 -3.69 0.34
N THR A 88 11.39 -3.77 1.14
CA THR A 88 12.33 -2.66 1.30
C THR A 88 13.02 -2.33 -0.02
N LEU A 89 13.54 -3.35 -0.71
CA LEU A 89 14.16 -3.20 -2.03
C LEU A 89 13.17 -2.64 -3.05
N TRP A 90 11.95 -3.17 -3.09
CA TRP A 90 10.90 -2.72 -3.99
C TRP A 90 10.59 -1.24 -3.78
N ASN A 91 10.39 -0.80 -2.52
CA ASN A 91 10.15 0.60 -2.18
C ASN A 91 11.31 1.52 -2.57
N SER A 92 12.55 1.07 -2.39
CA SER A 92 13.72 1.85 -2.79
C SER A 92 13.81 2.02 -4.31
N SER A 93 13.44 1.00 -5.09
CA SER A 93 13.40 1.08 -6.54
C SER A 93 12.25 1.95 -7.04
N THR A 94 11.04 1.81 -6.47
CA THR A 94 9.89 2.61 -6.92
C THR A 94 10.00 4.08 -6.55
N ASN A 95 10.60 4.41 -5.41
CA ASN A 95 10.82 5.82 -5.03
C ASN A 95 11.90 6.49 -5.89
N ALA A 96 12.85 5.73 -6.46
CA ALA A 96 13.86 6.27 -7.35
C ALA A 96 13.31 6.62 -8.74
N ASP A 97 12.23 5.97 -9.17
CA ASP A 97 11.55 6.24 -10.45
C ASP A 97 10.53 7.40 -10.38
N GLN A 98 10.25 7.91 -9.17
CA GLN A 98 9.29 8.99 -8.90
C GLN A 98 9.95 10.33 -8.49
N ALA A 99 11.28 10.40 -8.46
CA ALA A 99 12.07 11.59 -8.12
C ALA A 99 12.74 12.20 -9.37
#